data_AF-A0A8X6W1M0-F1
#
_entry.id   AF-A0A8X6W1M0-F1
#
_cell.length_a   1.000
_cell.length_b   1.000
_cell.length_c   1.000
_cell.angle_alpha   90.00
_cell.angle_beta   90.00
_cell.angle_gamma   90.00
#
_symmetry.space_group_name_H-M   'P 1'
#
loop_
_entity.id
_entity.type
_entity.pdbx_description
1 polymer ?
#
loop_
_entity_poly.entity_id
_entity_poly.type
_entity_poly.pdbx_seq_one_letter_code
_entity_poly.pdbx_strand_id
1 'polypeptide(L)'
;MINPQTRERTNKKVSAMNYYSYRLMICQNAENHILKCRQLFHQYIVDMYAKIETERLLYIRLNQTELRSEQYIHLRDAIVNDGNVNPNELRRMAILPSTFTGSLRHMHEYAQDAMTYVRAYGRPDLFVTFTCNPTWNEIKELLLVGQSSSDRHDITARVFKQKLKCLMDFIIKHHVFGETRCWMYSIEWQNRGLPHAHILVWLINKIMSDQIDQIISAEIPDKYIDPNLFDVVTKNMIHGPCGAFNNNSSCMSDGKCTKRYPRERKLVSDTITGNDGYPLYRRRSVEDGGKSVVLKVRNIDIEVDNRWIVPYSPLLSKTFKAHINVEYCNSVKSIKYIYKYVNKGSDMAVFGVGNVAAPLDEINQYQLGRYISSNEANGQRVYFTADNVRARALVPPATTLTAFYSLCQDDLFAKTLLYSEVPKFYTWNASTKSFNVANKVKAVEGHTNLYSSDALGRLYTVHPNNTECFYLRLLLINIRGPISFQDLRTVNGQLCATYPQACQELNLLENDAHWDTALADASNTARPQQIRTLFAIILTT
;
A
#
# COMPACT_ATOMS: atom_id res chain seq x y z
N MET A 1 20.60 -33.69 -10.58
CA MET A 1 19.34 -33.77 -11.37
C MET A 1 19.67 -34.18 -12.79
N ILE A 2 18.83 -34.94 -13.48
CA ILE A 2 19.08 -35.36 -14.87
C ILE A 2 18.31 -34.43 -15.81
N ASN A 3 18.96 -33.93 -16.86
CA ASN A 3 18.30 -33.11 -17.89
C ASN A 3 17.25 -33.97 -18.62
N PRO A 4 15.97 -33.59 -18.66
CA PRO A 4 14.93 -34.43 -19.27
C PRO A 4 15.05 -34.56 -20.80
N GLN A 5 15.74 -33.64 -21.47
CA GLN A 5 15.99 -33.69 -22.92
C GLN A 5 17.30 -34.40 -23.24
N THR A 6 18.41 -34.06 -22.55
CA THR A 6 19.74 -34.62 -22.87
C THR A 6 20.09 -35.86 -22.06
N ARG A 7 19.31 -36.20 -21.02
CA ARG A 7 19.57 -37.29 -20.05
C ARG A 7 20.91 -37.22 -19.32
N GLU A 8 21.61 -36.10 -19.41
CA GLU A 8 22.88 -35.89 -18.70
C GLU A 8 22.67 -35.50 -17.24
N ARG A 9 23.59 -35.93 -16.38
CA ARG A 9 23.63 -35.46 -14.98
C ARG A 9 24.03 -33.99 -14.95
N THR A 10 23.16 -33.17 -14.37
CA THR A 10 23.36 -31.74 -14.17
C THR A 10 23.69 -31.45 -12.71
N ASN A 11 24.59 -30.48 -12.51
CA ASN A 11 24.91 -29.88 -11.21
C ASN A 11 23.99 -28.68 -10.88
N LYS A 12 22.95 -28.44 -11.70
CA LYS A 12 22.00 -27.36 -11.45
C LYS A 12 21.21 -27.65 -10.17
N LYS A 13 21.25 -26.72 -9.22
CA LYS A 13 20.41 -26.74 -8.02
C LYS A 13 19.04 -26.14 -8.36
N VAL A 14 17.99 -26.69 -7.79
CA VAL A 14 16.61 -26.20 -7.95
C VAL A 14 16.14 -25.68 -6.60
N SER A 15 15.58 -24.47 -6.58
CA SER A 15 15.03 -23.90 -5.35
C SER A 15 13.80 -24.70 -4.90
N ALA A 16 13.53 -24.74 -3.59
CA ALA A 16 12.32 -25.36 -3.06
C ALA A 16 11.05 -24.82 -3.75
N MET A 17 11.01 -23.51 -4.04
CA MET A 17 9.92 -22.89 -4.79
C MET A 17 9.71 -23.51 -6.17
N ASN A 18 10.78 -23.68 -6.95
CA ASN A 18 10.69 -24.27 -8.28
C ASN A 18 10.31 -25.76 -8.21
N TYR A 19 10.84 -26.49 -7.22
CA TYR A 19 10.51 -27.89 -7.00
C TYR A 19 9.02 -28.07 -6.64
N TYR A 20 8.50 -27.34 -5.66
CA TYR A 20 7.10 -27.45 -5.26
C TYR A 20 6.14 -26.90 -6.31
N SER A 21 6.53 -25.85 -7.04
CA SER A 21 5.75 -25.37 -8.20
C SER A 21 5.61 -26.44 -9.27
N TYR A 22 6.68 -27.20 -9.55
CA TYR A 22 6.64 -28.34 -10.47
C TYR A 22 5.69 -29.44 -9.97
N ARG A 23 5.69 -29.75 -8.67
CA ARG A 23 4.77 -30.75 -8.08
C ARG A 23 3.30 -30.38 -8.22
N LEU A 24 2.98 -29.08 -8.31
CA LEU A 24 1.61 -28.58 -8.51
C LEU A 24 1.26 -28.37 -10.00
N MET A 25 2.20 -28.60 -10.92
CA MET A 25 1.95 -28.45 -12.34
C MET A 25 1.02 -29.57 -12.84
N ILE A 26 0.09 -29.21 -13.73
CA ILE A 26 -0.74 -30.17 -14.45
C ILE A 26 -0.01 -30.53 -15.74
N CYS A 27 0.24 -31.82 -15.94
CA CYS A 27 0.87 -32.36 -17.14
C CYS A 27 -0.13 -33.26 -17.87
N GLN A 28 -0.25 -33.14 -19.19
CA GLN A 28 -1.27 -33.84 -19.98
C GLN A 28 -1.24 -35.38 -19.82
N ASN A 29 -0.07 -35.96 -19.53
CA ASN A 29 0.13 -37.40 -19.46
C ASN A 29 0.42 -37.92 -18.04
N ALA A 30 0.14 -37.13 -16.99
CA ALA A 30 0.38 -37.55 -15.61
C ALA A 30 -0.74 -37.07 -14.69
N GLU A 31 -1.23 -37.97 -13.85
CA GLU A 31 -2.24 -37.63 -12.86
C GLU A 31 -1.60 -36.88 -11.69
N ASN A 32 -2.11 -35.70 -11.37
CA ASN A 32 -1.68 -34.94 -10.20
C ASN A 32 -2.61 -35.23 -9.01
N HIS A 33 -2.30 -36.28 -8.24
CA HIS A 33 -3.09 -36.69 -7.08
C HIS A 33 -3.17 -35.61 -6.00
N ILE A 34 -2.13 -34.76 -5.86
CA ILE A 34 -2.10 -33.68 -4.86
C ILE A 34 -3.30 -32.75 -5.07
N LEU A 35 -3.59 -32.36 -6.31
CA LEU A 35 -4.69 -31.46 -6.64
C LEU A 35 -6.09 -32.06 -6.43
N LYS A 36 -6.20 -33.38 -6.19
CA LYS A 36 -7.46 -34.08 -5.93
C LYS A 36 -7.83 -34.12 -4.45
N CYS A 37 -6.88 -33.82 -3.55
CA CYS A 37 -7.05 -34.05 -2.11
C CYS A 37 -7.72 -32.90 -1.32
N ARG A 38 -8.32 -31.90 -1.99
CA ARG A 38 -9.13 -30.81 -1.39
C ARG A 38 -8.47 -30.15 -0.16
N GLN A 39 -9.00 -30.32 1.04
CA GLN A 39 -8.44 -29.70 2.26
C GLN A 39 -7.00 -30.14 2.54
N LEU A 40 -6.63 -31.40 2.24
CA LEU A 40 -5.23 -31.86 2.36
C LEU A 40 -4.30 -31.18 1.36
N PHE A 41 -4.83 -30.77 0.19
CA PHE A 41 -4.07 -29.96 -0.76
C PHE A 41 -3.76 -28.56 -0.17
N HIS A 42 -4.70 -27.94 0.55
CA HIS A 42 -4.41 -26.68 1.22
C HIS A 42 -3.33 -26.83 2.28
N GLN A 43 -3.40 -27.89 3.09
CA GLN A 43 -2.36 -28.19 4.08
C GLN A 43 -1.01 -28.38 3.39
N TYR A 44 -0.95 -29.16 2.31
CA TYR A 44 0.27 -29.32 1.52
C TYR A 44 0.84 -27.99 1.04
N ILE A 45 0.01 -27.10 0.45
CA ILE A 45 0.48 -25.79 -0.01
C ILE A 45 1.03 -24.96 1.14
N VAL A 46 0.33 -24.89 2.27
CA VAL A 46 0.76 -24.11 3.43
C VAL A 46 2.07 -24.64 3.97
N ASP A 47 2.20 -25.96 4.14
CA ASP A 47 3.42 -26.60 4.63
C ASP A 47 4.61 -26.35 3.69
N MET A 48 4.39 -26.48 2.37
CA MET A 48 5.45 -26.24 1.38
C MET A 48 5.83 -24.77 1.31
N TYR A 49 4.87 -23.87 1.45
CA TYR A 49 5.12 -22.43 1.50
C TYR A 49 5.90 -22.03 2.76
N ALA A 50 5.52 -22.57 3.92
CA ALA A 50 6.25 -22.36 5.17
C ALA A 50 7.72 -22.82 5.05
N LYS A 51 7.99 -23.93 4.36
CA LYS A 51 9.36 -24.37 4.05
C LYS A 51 10.10 -23.37 3.16
N ILE A 52 9.48 -22.94 2.05
CA ILE A 52 10.08 -21.95 1.13
C ILE A 52 10.38 -20.64 1.88
N GLU A 53 9.45 -20.16 2.68
CA GLU A 53 9.60 -18.92 3.44
C GLU A 53 10.69 -19.06 4.51
N THR A 54 10.72 -20.18 5.25
CA THR A 54 11.77 -20.48 6.23
C THR A 54 13.15 -20.55 5.58
N GLU A 55 13.29 -21.18 4.42
CA GLU A 55 14.56 -21.20 3.67
C GLU A 55 15.01 -19.79 3.25
N ARG A 56 14.07 -18.94 2.80
CA ARG A 56 14.36 -17.54 2.46
C ARG A 56 14.79 -16.74 3.68
N LEU A 57 14.09 -16.88 4.79
CA LEU A 57 14.42 -16.23 6.06
C LEU A 57 15.78 -16.69 6.59
N LEU A 58 16.07 -17.99 6.51
CA LEU A 58 17.37 -18.55 6.87
C LEU A 58 18.48 -17.99 5.98
N TYR A 59 18.25 -17.88 4.67
CA TYR A 59 19.20 -17.22 3.77
C TYR A 59 19.44 -15.77 4.20
N ILE A 60 18.40 -15.00 4.50
CA ILE A 60 18.54 -13.61 4.99
C ILE A 60 19.33 -13.57 6.30
N ARG A 61 19.08 -14.50 7.23
CA ARG A 61 19.80 -14.60 8.51
C ARG A 61 21.28 -14.90 8.32
N LEU A 62 21.61 -15.84 7.44
CA LEU A 62 22.99 -16.27 7.21
C LEU A 62 23.81 -15.29 6.37
N ASN A 63 23.16 -14.44 5.56
CA ASN A 63 23.82 -13.49 4.67
C ASN A 63 23.63 -12.03 5.13
N GLN A 64 23.35 -11.80 6.42
CA GLN A 64 23.16 -10.47 7.00
C GLN A 64 24.32 -9.52 6.72
N THR A 65 25.58 -9.99 6.77
CA THR A 65 26.75 -9.16 6.50
C THR A 65 26.74 -8.58 5.09
N GLU A 66 26.26 -9.34 4.10
CA GLU A 66 26.13 -8.90 2.72
C GLU A 66 24.93 -7.95 2.55
N LEU A 67 23.81 -8.27 3.22
CA LEU A 67 22.54 -7.55 3.14
C LEU A 67 22.52 -6.22 3.93
N ARG A 68 23.32 -6.10 5.00
CA ARG A 68 23.39 -4.91 5.88
C ARG A 68 24.15 -3.73 5.27
N SER A 69 24.85 -3.92 4.16
CA SER A 69 25.68 -2.89 3.51
C SER A 69 24.91 -1.66 3.04
N GLU A 70 23.59 -1.76 2.81
CA GLU A 70 22.74 -0.64 2.35
C GLU A 70 21.89 0.02 3.46
N GLN A 71 21.91 -0.46 4.70
CA GLN A 71 20.83 -0.15 5.68
C GLN A 71 21.29 0.48 7.01
N TYR A 72 22.48 1.08 7.05
CA TYR A 72 22.95 1.81 8.24
C TYR A 72 21.99 2.93 8.69
N ILE A 73 21.18 3.47 7.79
CA ILE A 73 20.23 4.56 8.09
C ILE A 73 19.03 4.06 8.92
N HIS A 74 18.44 2.90 8.57
CA HIS A 74 17.28 2.35 9.28
C HIS A 74 17.64 1.56 10.54
N LEU A 75 18.89 1.07 10.63
CA LEU A 75 19.42 0.46 11.85
C LEU A 75 19.36 1.44 13.04
N ARG A 76 19.54 2.74 12.76
CA ARG A 76 19.47 3.83 13.76
C ARG A 76 18.05 4.05 14.30
N ASP A 77 17.02 3.88 13.48
CA ASP A 77 15.62 4.08 13.87
C ASP A 77 15.12 3.02 14.87
N ALA A 78 15.63 1.78 14.77
CA ALA A 78 15.38 0.72 15.75
C ALA A 78 16.12 0.98 17.08
N ILE A 79 17.30 1.62 17.03
CA ILE A 79 18.15 1.91 18.18
C ILE A 79 17.62 3.10 19.02
N VAL A 80 17.01 4.11 18.38
CA VAL A 80 16.56 5.33 19.09
C VAL A 80 15.24 5.12 19.84
N ASN A 81 14.37 4.22 19.38
CA ASN A 81 13.09 3.97 20.04
C ASN A 81 13.19 3.03 21.24
N ASP A 82 14.29 2.30 21.39
CA ASP A 82 14.46 1.31 22.45
C ASP A 82 15.80 1.56 23.15
N GLY A 83 15.80 2.44 24.16
CA GLY A 83 16.99 2.94 24.86
C GLY A 83 17.79 1.90 25.66
N ASN A 84 17.56 0.60 25.44
CA ASN A 84 18.11 -0.51 26.21
C ASN A 84 18.85 -1.58 25.36
N VAL A 85 19.05 -1.37 24.05
CA VAL A 85 19.65 -2.42 23.21
C VAL A 85 21.18 -2.46 23.34
N ASN A 86 21.71 -3.58 23.84
CA ASN A 86 23.14 -3.83 23.97
C ASN A 86 23.81 -3.96 22.57
N PRO A 87 24.91 -3.24 22.26
CA PRO A 87 25.65 -3.33 20.99
C PRO A 87 26.08 -4.74 20.59
N ASN A 88 26.29 -5.63 21.56
CA ASN A 88 26.64 -7.04 21.31
C ASN A 88 25.44 -7.89 20.85
N GLU A 89 24.21 -7.52 21.19
CA GLU A 89 22.98 -8.17 20.71
C GLU A 89 22.63 -7.70 19.28
N LEU A 90 22.93 -6.44 18.96
CA LEU A 90 22.78 -5.85 17.61
C LEU A 90 23.57 -6.61 16.53
N ARG A 91 24.77 -7.11 16.85
CA ARG A 91 25.54 -7.93 15.88
C ARG A 91 24.82 -9.22 15.52
N ARG A 92 24.02 -9.79 16.43
CA ARG A 92 23.31 -11.08 16.28
C ARG A 92 21.91 -10.95 15.66
N MET A 93 21.37 -9.75 15.52
CA MET A 93 19.99 -9.50 15.12
C MET A 93 19.76 -9.63 13.59
N ALA A 94 18.98 -10.60 13.12
CA ALA A 94 18.61 -10.67 11.71
C ALA A 94 17.55 -9.62 11.33
N ILE A 95 17.81 -8.88 10.25
CA ILE A 95 17.07 -7.70 9.80
C ILE A 95 16.50 -7.99 8.39
N LEU A 96 15.18 -7.86 8.20
CA LEU A 96 14.46 -8.19 6.96
C LEU A 96 14.45 -7.05 5.92
N PRO A 97 15.05 -7.19 4.72
CA PRO A 97 15.13 -6.10 3.75
C PRO A 97 13.75 -5.62 3.24
N SER A 98 13.67 -4.40 2.69
CA SER A 98 12.43 -3.87 2.07
C SER A 98 11.98 -4.66 0.85
N THR A 99 12.88 -5.38 0.19
CA THR A 99 12.56 -6.31 -0.91
C THR A 99 11.79 -7.55 -0.45
N PHE A 100 11.70 -7.79 0.86
CA PHE A 100 10.94 -8.89 1.43
C PHE A 100 9.52 -8.41 1.75
N THR A 101 8.54 -8.81 0.94
CA THR A 101 7.13 -8.43 1.10
C THR A 101 6.64 -8.73 2.51
N GLY A 102 6.04 -7.72 3.16
CA GLY A 102 5.53 -7.83 4.54
C GLY A 102 6.58 -7.53 5.63
N SER A 103 7.86 -7.31 5.29
CA SER A 103 8.83 -6.79 6.25
C SER A 103 8.45 -5.39 6.74
N LEU A 104 8.94 -5.01 7.93
CA LEU A 104 8.71 -3.67 8.50
C LEU A 104 9.08 -2.57 7.49
N ARG A 105 10.22 -2.75 6.81
CA ARG A 105 10.72 -1.81 5.81
C ARG A 105 9.91 -1.82 4.51
N HIS A 106 9.47 -2.98 4.03
CA HIS A 106 8.54 -3.07 2.89
C HIS A 106 7.26 -2.28 3.19
N MET A 107 6.65 -2.55 4.35
CA MET A 107 5.42 -1.87 4.77
C MET A 107 5.66 -0.36 4.93
N HIS A 108 6.80 0.04 5.51
CA HIS A 108 7.14 1.45 5.66
C HIS A 108 7.34 2.15 4.31
N GLU A 109 8.10 1.56 3.37
CA GLU A 109 8.27 2.12 2.03
C GLU A 109 6.95 2.26 1.29
N TYR A 110 6.10 1.24 1.35
CA TYR A 110 4.77 1.24 0.71
C TYR A 110 3.86 2.34 1.27
N ALA A 111 3.96 2.57 2.58
CA ALA A 111 3.29 3.63 3.29
C ALA A 111 3.80 5.01 2.84
N GLN A 112 5.13 5.19 2.71
CA GLN A 112 5.73 6.44 2.23
C GLN A 112 5.37 6.75 0.76
N ASP A 113 5.19 5.75 -0.09
CA ASP A 113 4.71 5.94 -1.47
C ASP A 113 3.31 6.53 -1.52
N ALA A 114 2.39 5.98 -0.73
CA ALA A 114 1.06 6.54 -0.57
C ALA A 114 1.11 8.01 -0.10
N MET A 115 1.96 8.32 0.90
CA MET A 115 2.12 9.69 1.40
C MET A 115 2.70 10.63 0.33
N THR A 116 3.61 10.13 -0.50
CA THR A 116 4.21 10.90 -1.60
C THR A 116 3.16 11.28 -2.63
N TYR A 117 2.27 10.35 -3.03
CA TYR A 117 1.14 10.67 -3.91
C TYR A 117 0.16 11.66 -3.28
N VAL A 118 -0.17 11.50 -2.00
CA VAL A 118 -1.07 12.43 -1.31
C VAL A 118 -0.48 13.83 -1.21
N ARG A 119 0.83 13.94 -0.94
CA ARG A 119 1.52 15.23 -0.86
C ARG A 119 1.61 15.92 -2.21
N ALA A 120 1.90 15.16 -3.28
CA ALA A 120 2.07 15.71 -4.62
C ALA A 120 0.73 16.03 -5.30
N TYR A 121 -0.29 15.19 -5.11
CA TYR A 121 -1.52 15.21 -5.91
C TYR A 121 -2.80 15.35 -5.09
N GLY A 122 -2.68 15.50 -3.77
CA GLY A 122 -3.81 15.59 -2.85
C GLY A 122 -4.54 14.25 -2.69
N ARG A 123 -5.83 14.32 -2.36
CA ARG A 123 -6.67 13.13 -2.16
C ARG A 123 -6.82 12.30 -3.44
N PRO A 124 -6.93 10.97 -3.33
CA PRO A 124 -7.37 10.13 -4.44
C PRO A 124 -8.80 10.53 -4.87
N ASP A 125 -9.15 10.16 -6.09
CA ASP A 125 -10.47 10.39 -6.67
C ASP A 125 -11.41 9.23 -6.35
N LEU A 126 -10.91 8.01 -6.52
CA LEU A 126 -11.69 6.78 -6.36
C LEU A 126 -10.98 5.81 -5.41
N PHE A 127 -11.80 5.16 -4.57
CA PHE A 127 -11.44 3.97 -3.83
C PHE A 127 -12.27 2.81 -4.37
N VAL A 128 -11.60 1.83 -4.96
CA VAL A 128 -12.22 0.67 -5.57
C VAL A 128 -11.85 -0.56 -4.76
N THR A 129 -12.83 -1.37 -4.40
CA THR A 129 -12.55 -2.70 -3.87
C THR A 129 -13.02 -3.77 -4.84
N PHE A 130 -12.19 -4.80 -5.02
CA PHE A 130 -12.43 -5.86 -6.00
C PHE A 130 -12.30 -7.23 -5.33
N THR A 131 -13.41 -7.95 -5.18
CA THR A 131 -13.44 -9.30 -4.61
C THR A 131 -13.49 -10.34 -5.72
N CYS A 132 -12.67 -11.39 -5.62
CA CYS A 132 -12.74 -12.53 -6.54
C CYS A 132 -14.15 -13.13 -6.59
N ASN A 133 -14.69 -13.38 -7.78
CA ASN A 133 -15.93 -14.13 -7.93
C ASN A 133 -15.62 -15.62 -8.16
N PRO A 134 -15.95 -16.52 -7.23
CA PRO A 134 -15.70 -17.96 -7.37
C PRO A 134 -16.50 -18.61 -8.51
N THR A 135 -17.52 -17.92 -9.03
CA THR A 135 -18.42 -18.45 -10.06
C THR A 135 -18.00 -18.10 -11.49
N TRP A 136 -16.86 -17.42 -11.67
CA TRP A 136 -16.27 -17.17 -12.98
C TRP A 136 -16.04 -18.47 -13.75
N ASN A 137 -16.29 -18.42 -15.07
CA ASN A 137 -16.18 -19.59 -15.94
C ASN A 137 -14.76 -20.14 -15.94
N GLU A 138 -13.74 -19.28 -15.93
CA GLU A 138 -12.34 -19.68 -15.88
C GLU A 138 -11.99 -20.48 -14.61
N ILE A 139 -12.72 -20.27 -13.52
CA ILE A 139 -12.57 -21.09 -12.31
C ILE A 139 -13.31 -22.41 -12.51
N LYS A 140 -14.60 -22.35 -12.88
CA LYS A 140 -15.46 -23.54 -13.02
C LYS A 140 -14.92 -24.56 -14.03
N GLU A 141 -14.39 -24.10 -15.15
CA GLU A 141 -13.82 -24.94 -16.21
C GLU A 141 -12.54 -25.66 -15.78
N LEU A 142 -11.79 -25.10 -14.82
CA LEU A 142 -10.55 -25.68 -14.30
C LEU A 142 -10.77 -26.60 -13.08
N LEU A 143 -11.99 -26.64 -12.53
CA LEU A 143 -12.34 -27.54 -11.42
C LEU A 143 -12.56 -28.96 -11.92
N LEU A 144 -12.03 -29.94 -11.19
CA LEU A 144 -12.32 -31.35 -11.47
C LEU A 144 -13.74 -31.71 -11.00
N VAL A 145 -14.28 -32.82 -11.52
CA VAL A 145 -15.61 -33.31 -11.14
C VAL A 145 -15.72 -33.46 -9.62
N GLY A 146 -16.75 -32.83 -9.04
CA GLY A 146 -17.00 -32.81 -7.60
C GLY A 146 -16.14 -31.85 -6.79
N GLN A 147 -15.29 -31.02 -7.41
CA GLN A 147 -14.58 -29.93 -6.74
C GLN A 147 -15.40 -28.65 -6.73
N SER A 148 -15.18 -27.83 -5.70
CA SER A 148 -15.65 -26.45 -5.59
C SER A 148 -14.47 -25.48 -5.67
N SER A 149 -14.75 -24.18 -5.91
CA SER A 149 -13.73 -23.13 -5.90
C SER A 149 -12.96 -23.05 -4.57
N SER A 150 -13.63 -23.40 -3.46
CA SER A 150 -13.03 -23.49 -2.14
C SER A 150 -12.05 -24.64 -2.00
N ASP A 151 -12.06 -25.65 -2.88
CA ASP A 151 -11.08 -26.76 -2.85
C ASP A 151 -9.80 -26.46 -3.64
N ARG A 152 -9.80 -25.39 -4.45
CA ARG A 152 -8.74 -25.07 -5.42
C ARG A 152 -8.34 -23.59 -5.35
N HIS A 153 -7.82 -23.22 -4.19
CA HIS A 153 -7.30 -21.87 -3.92
C HIS A 153 -6.21 -21.42 -4.91
N ASP A 154 -5.45 -22.36 -5.49
CA ASP A 154 -4.47 -22.07 -6.55
C ASP A 154 -5.13 -21.52 -7.82
N ILE A 155 -6.27 -22.06 -8.23
CA ILE A 155 -7.05 -21.58 -9.37
C ILE A 155 -7.65 -20.22 -9.03
N THR A 156 -8.33 -20.11 -7.89
CA THR A 156 -8.99 -18.87 -7.44
C THR A 156 -7.99 -17.71 -7.38
N ALA A 157 -6.82 -17.90 -6.77
CA ALA A 157 -5.78 -16.89 -6.68
C ALA A 157 -5.21 -16.49 -8.05
N ARG A 158 -4.99 -17.46 -8.95
CA ARG A 158 -4.46 -17.21 -10.31
C ARG A 158 -5.46 -16.45 -11.17
N VAL A 159 -6.73 -16.87 -11.19
CA VAL A 159 -7.78 -16.21 -11.96
C VAL A 159 -8.02 -14.80 -11.40
N PHE A 160 -8.09 -14.65 -10.08
CA PHE A 160 -8.18 -13.34 -9.44
C PHE A 160 -7.06 -12.40 -9.89
N LYS A 161 -5.80 -12.85 -9.86
CA LYS A 161 -4.66 -12.04 -10.29
C LYS A 161 -4.76 -11.60 -11.75
N GLN A 162 -5.21 -12.49 -12.63
CA GLN A 162 -5.44 -12.15 -14.04
C GLN A 162 -6.58 -11.15 -14.22
N LYS A 163 -7.70 -11.34 -13.51
CA LYS A 163 -8.85 -10.42 -13.55
C LYS A 163 -8.51 -9.06 -12.95
N LEU A 164 -7.73 -9.01 -11.87
CA LEU A 164 -7.22 -7.77 -11.30
C LEU A 164 -6.32 -7.03 -12.29
N LYS A 165 -5.42 -7.72 -12.99
CA LYS A 165 -4.62 -7.11 -14.06
C LYS A 165 -5.50 -6.52 -15.17
N CYS A 166 -6.52 -7.26 -15.60
CA CYS A 166 -7.47 -6.77 -16.60
C CYS A 166 -8.26 -5.56 -16.09
N LEU A 167 -8.67 -5.55 -14.82
CA LEU A 167 -9.36 -4.42 -14.18
C LEU A 167 -8.47 -3.19 -14.14
N MET A 168 -7.21 -3.33 -13.74
CA MET A 168 -6.24 -2.22 -13.72
C MET A 168 -6.00 -1.67 -15.13
N ASP A 169 -5.81 -2.55 -16.12
CA ASP A 169 -5.65 -2.15 -17.53
C ASP A 169 -6.91 -1.42 -18.04
N PHE A 170 -8.10 -1.90 -17.66
CA PHE A 170 -9.38 -1.27 -18.01
C PHE A 170 -9.52 0.14 -17.40
N ILE A 171 -9.20 0.32 -16.13
CA ILE A 171 -9.25 1.63 -15.47
C ILE A 171 -8.20 2.58 -16.05
N ILE A 172 -6.95 2.12 -16.17
CA ILE A 172 -5.79 2.98 -16.44
C ILE A 172 -5.58 3.21 -17.93
N LYS A 173 -5.49 2.14 -18.72
CA LYS A 173 -5.11 2.23 -20.15
C LYS A 173 -6.28 2.59 -21.04
N HIS A 174 -7.49 2.18 -20.67
CA HIS A 174 -8.71 2.53 -21.39
C HIS A 174 -9.40 3.78 -20.84
N HIS A 175 -8.80 4.44 -19.83
CA HIS A 175 -9.26 5.71 -19.27
C HIS A 175 -10.75 5.72 -18.90
N VAL A 176 -11.25 4.62 -18.33
CA VAL A 176 -12.69 4.41 -18.07
C VAL A 176 -13.30 5.50 -17.19
N PHE A 177 -12.53 6.08 -16.28
CA PHE A 177 -12.95 7.20 -15.43
C PHE A 177 -12.24 8.52 -15.80
N GLY A 178 -11.53 8.55 -16.92
CA GLY A 178 -10.61 9.61 -17.31
C GLY A 178 -9.14 9.18 -17.22
N GLU A 179 -8.26 10.08 -17.65
CA GLU A 179 -6.82 9.84 -17.65
C GLU A 179 -6.30 9.65 -16.21
N THR A 180 -5.58 8.56 -15.97
CA THR A 180 -5.08 8.22 -14.64
C THR A 180 -3.69 8.84 -14.43
N ARG A 181 -3.57 9.68 -13.41
CA ARG A 181 -2.29 10.29 -13.00
C ARG A 181 -1.39 9.28 -12.28
N CYS A 182 -1.93 8.64 -11.26
CA CYS A 182 -1.25 7.57 -10.52
C CYS A 182 -2.27 6.66 -9.83
N TRP A 183 -1.79 5.52 -9.36
CA TRP A 183 -2.61 4.52 -8.69
C TRP A 183 -1.76 3.69 -7.74
N MET A 184 -2.40 3.04 -6.78
CA MET A 184 -1.79 2.01 -5.95
C MET A 184 -2.84 1.00 -5.49
N TYR A 185 -2.45 -0.23 -5.16
CA TYR A 185 -3.38 -1.20 -4.59
C TYR A 185 -2.73 -2.20 -3.65
N SER A 186 -3.47 -2.68 -2.65
CA SER A 186 -3.06 -3.84 -1.85
C SER A 186 -3.98 -5.02 -2.13
N ILE A 187 -3.49 -6.23 -1.86
CA ILE A 187 -4.30 -7.45 -1.92
C ILE A 187 -4.39 -8.03 -0.52
N GLU A 188 -5.61 -8.15 -0.01
CA GLU A 188 -5.95 -8.83 1.23
C GLU A 188 -6.35 -10.28 0.91
N TRP A 189 -5.49 -11.23 1.28
CA TRP A 189 -5.72 -12.66 1.13
C TRP A 189 -6.50 -13.18 2.35
N GLN A 190 -7.80 -12.89 2.38
CA GLN A 190 -8.67 -13.27 3.48
C GLN A 190 -8.61 -14.78 3.78
N ASN A 191 -8.50 -15.15 5.06
CA ASN A 191 -8.31 -16.55 5.48
C ASN A 191 -9.42 -17.51 4.99
N ARG A 192 -10.67 -17.16 5.31
CA ARG A 192 -11.89 -17.88 4.87
C ARG A 192 -12.63 -17.15 3.75
N GLY A 193 -12.03 -16.05 3.25
CA GLY A 193 -12.64 -15.16 2.28
C GLY A 193 -11.97 -15.24 0.92
N LEU A 194 -12.63 -14.67 -0.06
CA LEU A 194 -12.12 -14.60 -1.42
C LEU A 194 -11.02 -13.53 -1.50
N PRO A 195 -9.98 -13.71 -2.34
CA PRO A 195 -8.98 -12.68 -2.57
C PRO A 195 -9.63 -11.33 -2.87
N HIS A 196 -9.13 -10.28 -2.22
CA HIS A 196 -9.74 -8.96 -2.27
C HIS A 196 -8.68 -7.90 -2.50
N ALA A 197 -8.90 -6.97 -3.42
CA ALA A 197 -7.99 -5.85 -3.66
C ALA A 197 -8.60 -4.54 -3.19
N HIS A 198 -7.77 -3.69 -2.58
CA HIS A 198 -8.08 -2.30 -2.23
C HIS A 198 -7.27 -1.40 -3.16
N ILE A 199 -7.94 -0.63 -4.01
CA ILE A 199 -7.32 0.14 -5.11
C ILE A 199 -7.61 1.62 -4.90
N LEU A 200 -6.58 2.45 -5.04
CA LEU A 200 -6.65 3.90 -5.06
C LEU A 200 -6.29 4.43 -6.44
N VAL A 201 -7.06 5.40 -6.93
CA VAL A 201 -6.86 6.03 -8.24
C VAL A 201 -6.87 7.54 -8.11
N TRP A 202 -5.86 8.20 -8.68
CA TRP A 202 -5.81 9.65 -8.89
C TRP A 202 -5.96 9.93 -10.38
N LEU A 203 -6.92 10.76 -10.73
CA LEU A 203 -7.16 11.17 -12.11
C LEU A 203 -6.45 12.48 -12.41
N ILE A 204 -6.09 12.71 -13.67
CA ILE A 204 -5.54 13.99 -14.10
C ILE A 204 -6.59 15.08 -13.94
N ASN A 205 -7.79 14.81 -14.46
CA ASN A 205 -8.98 15.64 -14.32
C ASN A 205 -9.84 15.06 -13.20
N LYS A 206 -10.08 15.87 -12.16
CA LYS A 206 -10.86 15.48 -10.98
C LYS A 206 -12.33 15.26 -11.35
N ILE A 207 -12.97 14.25 -10.74
CA ILE A 207 -14.41 14.02 -10.89
C ILE A 207 -15.15 15.12 -10.13
N MET A 208 -16.01 15.84 -10.84
CA MET A 208 -16.88 16.88 -10.30
C MET A 208 -18.16 16.29 -9.70
N SER A 209 -18.80 17.00 -8.76
CA SER A 209 -19.95 16.47 -8.01
C SER A 209 -21.12 16.03 -8.90
N ASP A 210 -21.35 16.72 -10.01
CA ASP A 210 -22.39 16.43 -11.03
C ASP A 210 -22.08 15.21 -11.92
N GLN A 211 -20.82 14.74 -11.91
CA GLN A 211 -20.39 13.57 -12.67
C GLN A 211 -20.46 12.27 -11.86
N ILE A 212 -20.63 12.35 -10.53
CA ILE A 212 -20.58 11.17 -9.65
C ILE A 212 -21.65 10.15 -10.04
N ASP A 213 -22.88 10.58 -10.24
CA ASP A 213 -24.03 9.70 -10.56
C ASP A 213 -23.95 9.08 -11.96
N GLN A 214 -23.03 9.54 -12.82
CA GLN A 214 -22.74 8.93 -14.13
C GLN A 214 -21.78 7.74 -13.99
N ILE A 215 -20.96 7.74 -12.94
CA ILE A 215 -19.85 6.79 -12.76
C ILE A 215 -20.18 5.76 -11.68
N ILE A 216 -20.84 6.20 -10.61
CA ILE A 216 -21.16 5.43 -9.41
C ILE A 216 -22.68 5.40 -9.23
N SER A 217 -23.23 4.21 -9.03
CA SER A 217 -24.62 4.00 -8.67
C SER A 217 -24.71 3.27 -7.34
N ALA A 218 -25.73 3.59 -6.56
CA ALA A 218 -26.12 2.83 -5.38
C ALA A 218 -27.58 2.37 -5.48
N GLU A 219 -28.05 2.12 -6.70
CA GLU A 219 -29.43 1.75 -7.01
C GLU A 219 -29.50 0.36 -7.66
N ILE A 220 -30.61 -0.33 -7.44
CA ILE A 220 -30.98 -1.54 -8.16
C ILE A 220 -31.33 -1.14 -9.61
N PRO A 221 -30.65 -1.70 -10.63
CA PRO A 221 -30.95 -1.44 -12.03
C PRO A 221 -32.37 -1.85 -12.41
N ASP A 222 -32.90 -1.30 -13.51
CA ASP A 222 -34.16 -1.82 -14.03
C ASP A 222 -33.93 -3.15 -14.76
N LYS A 223 -34.63 -4.20 -14.33
CA LYS A 223 -34.54 -5.56 -14.89
C LYS A 223 -34.91 -5.63 -16.37
N TYR A 224 -35.79 -4.75 -16.85
CA TYR A 224 -36.24 -4.75 -18.25
C TYR A 224 -35.32 -3.94 -19.15
N ILE A 225 -34.57 -2.97 -18.60
CA ILE A 225 -33.62 -2.14 -19.35
C ILE A 225 -32.25 -2.81 -19.43
N ASP A 226 -31.70 -3.26 -18.30
CA ASP A 226 -30.40 -3.94 -18.24
C ASP A 226 -30.48 -5.20 -17.35
N PRO A 227 -31.05 -6.30 -17.87
CA PRO A 227 -31.20 -7.55 -17.12
C PRO A 227 -29.86 -8.11 -16.66
N ASN A 228 -28.79 -7.89 -17.43
CA ASN A 228 -27.45 -8.36 -17.09
C ASN A 228 -26.88 -7.61 -15.88
N LEU A 229 -26.98 -6.29 -15.88
CA LEU A 229 -26.53 -5.50 -14.73
C LEU A 229 -27.41 -5.77 -13.51
N PHE A 230 -28.73 -5.90 -13.69
CA PHE A 230 -29.66 -6.28 -12.62
C PHE A 230 -29.24 -7.59 -11.95
N ASP A 231 -28.94 -8.64 -12.74
CA ASP A 231 -28.49 -9.93 -12.20
C ASP A 231 -27.17 -9.81 -11.43
N VAL A 232 -26.22 -9.04 -11.95
CA VAL A 232 -24.92 -8.82 -11.28
C VAL A 232 -25.11 -8.05 -9.97
N VAL A 233 -25.89 -6.97 -9.97
CA VAL A 233 -26.10 -6.12 -8.78
C VAL A 233 -26.87 -6.87 -7.71
N THR A 234 -27.93 -7.58 -8.08
CA THR A 234 -28.73 -8.35 -7.12
C THR A 234 -27.96 -9.51 -6.51
N LYS A 235 -27.03 -10.12 -7.24
CA LYS A 235 -26.17 -11.19 -6.71
C LYS A 235 -24.98 -10.68 -5.89
N ASN A 236 -24.33 -9.61 -6.34
CA ASN A 236 -23.01 -9.24 -5.85
C ASN A 236 -22.95 -7.91 -5.09
N MET A 237 -23.93 -7.02 -5.22
CA MET A 237 -23.84 -5.65 -4.68
C MET A 237 -24.86 -5.36 -3.57
N ILE A 238 -25.72 -6.32 -3.20
CA ILE A 238 -26.61 -6.16 -2.04
C ILE A 238 -25.86 -6.50 -0.75
N HIS A 239 -25.85 -5.57 0.21
CA HIS A 239 -25.25 -5.80 1.52
C HIS A 239 -26.16 -6.66 2.42
N GLY A 240 -26.07 -7.98 2.32
CA GLY A 240 -26.87 -8.88 3.17
C GLY A 240 -28.39 -8.70 2.99
N PRO A 241 -29.17 -9.49 3.72
CA PRO A 241 -29.91 -8.88 4.82
C PRO A 241 -29.21 -9.13 6.15
N CYS A 242 -28.91 -8.07 6.90
CA CYS A 242 -28.31 -8.11 8.25
C CYS A 242 -29.18 -7.32 9.24
N GLY A 243 -28.73 -7.14 10.48
CA GLY A 243 -29.52 -6.43 11.49
C GLY A 243 -30.67 -7.28 12.00
N ALA A 244 -31.87 -6.70 12.03
CA ALA A 244 -33.09 -7.39 12.45
C ALA A 244 -33.36 -8.67 11.65
N PHE A 245 -32.94 -8.72 10.38
CA PHE A 245 -33.14 -9.89 9.51
C PHE A 245 -32.12 -11.02 9.79
N ASN A 246 -30.92 -10.68 10.26
CA ASN A 246 -29.89 -11.68 10.57
C ASN A 246 -28.79 -11.08 11.47
N ASN A 247 -28.98 -11.21 12.77
CA ASN A 247 -28.05 -10.71 13.78
C ASN A 247 -26.70 -11.49 13.81
N ASN A 248 -26.65 -12.68 13.20
CA ASN A 248 -25.44 -13.50 13.12
C ASN A 248 -24.55 -13.16 11.91
N SER A 249 -24.88 -12.11 11.15
CA SER A 249 -24.06 -11.69 10.01
C SER A 249 -22.71 -11.17 10.50
N SER A 250 -21.63 -11.45 9.76
CA SER A 250 -20.26 -11.04 10.14
C SER A 250 -20.06 -9.52 10.24
N CYS A 251 -20.96 -8.73 9.65
CA CYS A 251 -20.95 -7.28 9.74
C CYS A 251 -21.59 -6.73 11.04
N MET A 252 -22.22 -7.57 11.87
CA MET A 252 -22.89 -7.15 13.08
C MET A 252 -21.92 -7.00 14.25
N SER A 253 -22.01 -5.89 14.98
CA SER A 253 -21.35 -5.66 16.27
C SER A 253 -22.33 -4.90 17.16
N ASP A 254 -22.48 -5.33 18.41
CA ASP A 254 -23.35 -4.67 19.39
C ASP A 254 -24.79 -4.45 18.90
N GLY A 255 -25.34 -5.44 18.18
CA GLY A 255 -26.70 -5.40 17.62
C GLY A 255 -26.89 -4.43 16.44
N LYS A 256 -25.83 -3.79 15.95
CA LYS A 256 -25.87 -2.88 14.79
C LYS A 256 -24.93 -3.34 13.69
N CYS A 257 -25.30 -3.05 12.44
CA CYS A 257 -24.39 -3.28 11.32
C CYS A 257 -23.24 -2.27 11.39
N THR A 258 -22.00 -2.76 11.53
CA THR A 258 -20.78 -1.93 11.52
C THR A 258 -20.61 -1.13 10.24
N LYS A 259 -21.19 -1.61 9.14
CA LYS A 259 -21.23 -0.96 7.83
C LYS A 259 -22.41 -0.03 7.66
N ARG A 260 -23.28 0.10 8.68
CA ARG A 260 -24.47 0.97 8.73
C ARG A 260 -25.46 0.69 7.60
N TYR A 261 -25.82 -0.60 7.46
CA TYR A 261 -26.89 -1.08 6.58
C TYR A 261 -28.08 -1.62 7.39
N PRO A 262 -29.32 -1.42 6.91
CA PRO A 262 -29.67 -0.61 5.74
C PRO A 262 -29.24 0.85 5.93
N ARG A 263 -29.01 1.59 4.85
CA ARG A 263 -28.70 3.02 4.96
C ARG A 263 -29.94 3.72 5.53
N GLU A 264 -29.90 4.01 6.84
CA GLU A 264 -30.98 4.66 7.58
C GLU A 264 -31.17 6.15 7.24
N ARG A 265 -30.16 6.77 6.60
CA ARG A 265 -30.25 8.16 6.14
C ARG A 265 -31.11 8.22 4.88
N LYS A 266 -31.92 9.28 4.79
CA LYS A 266 -32.93 9.54 3.74
C LYS A 266 -32.49 9.04 2.37
N LEU A 267 -33.38 8.28 1.73
CA LEU A 267 -33.36 8.10 0.28
C LEU A 267 -33.29 9.49 -0.35
N VAL A 268 -32.34 9.68 -1.27
CA VAL A 268 -32.03 10.97 -1.89
C VAL A 268 -32.09 10.83 -3.40
N SER A 269 -32.66 11.84 -4.05
CA SER A 269 -32.81 11.91 -5.51
C SER A 269 -31.49 12.12 -6.24
N ASP A 270 -30.50 12.70 -5.58
CA ASP A 270 -29.19 13.05 -6.14
C ASP A 270 -28.09 12.84 -5.11
N THR A 271 -26.85 12.60 -5.58
CA THR A 271 -25.71 12.47 -4.69
C THR A 271 -25.37 13.78 -3.99
N ILE A 272 -25.25 13.73 -2.65
CA ILE A 272 -24.90 14.89 -1.80
C ILE A 272 -23.47 14.74 -1.29
N THR A 273 -22.59 15.64 -1.74
CA THR A 273 -21.20 15.75 -1.26
C THR A 273 -21.12 16.69 -0.06
N GLY A 274 -20.84 16.16 1.13
CA GLY A 274 -20.57 16.96 2.35
C GLY A 274 -19.08 17.10 2.68
N ASN A 275 -18.73 17.95 3.65
CA ASN A 275 -17.34 18.24 4.02
C ASN A 275 -16.62 17.10 4.78
N ASP A 276 -17.36 16.15 5.35
CA ASP A 276 -16.80 15.14 6.26
C ASP A 276 -17.15 13.69 5.85
N GLY A 277 -16.42 13.15 4.87
CA GLY A 277 -16.36 11.70 4.58
C GLY A 277 -16.68 11.31 3.13
N TYR A 278 -17.36 10.17 2.97
CA TYR A 278 -17.88 9.69 1.70
C TYR A 278 -19.20 10.39 1.34
N PRO A 279 -19.51 10.63 0.06
CA PRO A 279 -20.79 11.19 -0.36
C PRO A 279 -21.99 10.36 0.10
N LEU A 280 -23.12 11.02 0.28
CA LEU A 280 -24.41 10.35 0.36
C LEU A 280 -24.88 10.11 -1.08
N TYR A 281 -24.63 8.91 -1.59
CA TYR A 281 -25.01 8.57 -2.97
C TYR A 281 -26.53 8.61 -3.19
N ARG A 282 -26.93 8.97 -4.40
CA ARG A 282 -28.29 8.82 -4.90
C ARG A 282 -28.84 7.43 -4.61
N ARG A 283 -30.00 7.39 -3.95
CA ARG A 283 -30.80 6.20 -3.66
C ARG A 283 -32.25 6.61 -3.69
N ARG A 284 -32.91 6.49 -4.85
CA ARG A 284 -34.33 6.88 -4.96
C ARG A 284 -35.24 5.89 -4.26
N SER A 285 -36.35 6.38 -3.72
CA SER A 285 -37.43 5.55 -3.22
C SER A 285 -38.19 4.91 -4.38
N VAL A 286 -39.01 3.90 -4.09
CA VAL A 286 -39.86 3.28 -5.13
C VAL A 286 -40.84 4.30 -5.72
N GLU A 287 -41.33 5.24 -4.91
CA GLU A 287 -42.18 6.36 -5.34
C GLU A 287 -41.46 7.31 -6.30
N ASP A 288 -40.14 7.46 -6.15
CA ASP A 288 -39.27 8.29 -6.99
C ASP A 288 -38.55 7.46 -8.09
N GLY A 289 -39.16 6.35 -8.52
CA GLY A 289 -38.63 5.51 -9.61
C GLY A 289 -37.47 4.57 -9.23
N GLY A 290 -37.10 4.51 -7.95
CA GLY A 290 -36.24 3.46 -7.39
C GLY A 290 -36.87 2.07 -7.50
N LYS A 291 -36.07 1.02 -7.31
CA LYS A 291 -36.51 -0.37 -7.45
C LYS A 291 -36.32 -1.12 -6.13
N SER A 292 -37.12 -2.16 -5.93
CA SER A 292 -36.94 -3.15 -4.88
C SER A 292 -36.85 -4.55 -5.48
N VAL A 293 -36.29 -5.49 -4.73
CA VAL A 293 -36.22 -6.90 -5.09
C VAL A 293 -36.48 -7.74 -3.85
N VAL A 294 -37.15 -8.88 -4.05
CA VAL A 294 -37.37 -9.86 -2.98
C VAL A 294 -36.22 -10.86 -3.00
N LEU A 295 -35.49 -10.94 -1.88
CA LEU A 295 -34.44 -11.92 -1.64
C LEU A 295 -34.95 -13.05 -0.77
N LYS A 296 -34.66 -14.28 -1.16
CA LYS A 296 -34.98 -15.45 -0.35
C LYS A 296 -33.80 -15.81 0.54
N VAL A 297 -33.93 -15.57 1.84
CA VAL A 297 -32.88 -15.82 2.85
C VAL A 297 -33.42 -16.79 3.89
N ARG A 298 -32.81 -17.98 4.00
CA ARG A 298 -33.24 -19.02 4.95
C ARG A 298 -34.75 -19.35 4.86
N ASN A 299 -35.29 -19.41 3.63
CA ASN A 299 -36.70 -19.62 3.32
C ASN A 299 -37.66 -18.49 3.71
N ILE A 300 -37.15 -17.31 4.07
CA ILE A 300 -37.93 -16.10 4.30
C ILE A 300 -37.73 -15.17 3.11
N ASP A 301 -38.82 -14.64 2.59
CA ASP A 301 -38.80 -13.63 1.54
C ASP A 301 -38.64 -12.25 2.20
N ILE A 302 -37.53 -11.58 1.88
CA ILE A 302 -37.16 -10.28 2.42
C ILE A 302 -37.11 -9.28 1.26
N GLU A 303 -37.97 -8.26 1.32
CA GLU A 303 -37.90 -7.16 0.37
C GLU A 303 -36.74 -6.22 0.72
N VAL A 304 -35.85 -6.01 -0.24
CA VAL A 304 -34.73 -5.07 -0.14
C VAL A 304 -34.83 -4.03 -1.23
N ASP A 305 -34.59 -2.78 -0.87
CA ASP A 305 -34.57 -1.64 -1.78
C ASP A 305 -33.17 -1.05 -1.91
N ASN A 306 -33.10 0.13 -2.53
CA ASN A 306 -31.87 0.88 -2.73
C ASN A 306 -31.10 1.18 -1.44
N ARG A 307 -31.65 1.05 -0.21
CA ARG A 307 -30.89 1.26 1.05
C ARG A 307 -29.85 0.18 1.31
N TRP A 308 -29.94 -0.96 0.63
CA TRP A 308 -29.07 -2.11 0.83
C TRP A 308 -27.92 -2.20 -0.16
N ILE A 309 -27.91 -1.35 -1.19
CA ILE A 309 -26.95 -1.46 -2.30
C ILE A 309 -25.60 -0.87 -1.92
N VAL A 310 -24.54 -1.64 -2.10
CA VAL A 310 -23.16 -1.17 -2.00
C VAL A 310 -22.85 -0.33 -3.25
N PRO A 311 -22.29 0.89 -3.13
CA PRO A 311 -21.96 1.73 -4.28
C PRO A 311 -21.08 1.00 -5.30
N TYR A 312 -21.42 1.07 -6.58
CA TYR A 312 -20.72 0.33 -7.63
C TYR A 312 -20.64 1.16 -8.90
N SER A 313 -19.70 0.83 -9.78
CA SER A 313 -19.73 1.33 -11.15
C SER A 313 -20.50 0.34 -12.03
N PRO A 314 -21.61 0.75 -12.69
CA PRO A 314 -22.36 -0.10 -13.61
C PRO A 314 -21.47 -0.81 -14.63
N LEU A 315 -20.52 -0.06 -15.21
CA LEU A 315 -19.61 -0.55 -16.22
C LEU A 315 -18.65 -1.62 -15.66
N LEU A 316 -18.00 -1.36 -14.53
CA LEU A 316 -17.07 -2.32 -13.93
C LEU A 316 -17.80 -3.58 -13.47
N SER A 317 -18.92 -3.43 -12.76
CA SER A 317 -19.70 -4.56 -12.25
C SER A 317 -20.18 -5.45 -13.40
N LYS A 318 -20.71 -4.86 -14.49
CA LYS A 318 -21.17 -5.62 -15.66
C LYS A 318 -20.02 -6.35 -16.38
N THR A 319 -18.87 -5.70 -16.50
CA THR A 319 -17.70 -6.24 -17.22
C THR A 319 -17.07 -7.42 -16.47
N PHE A 320 -16.87 -7.28 -15.15
CA PHE A 320 -16.15 -8.26 -14.35
C PHE A 320 -17.06 -9.24 -13.61
N LYS A 321 -18.37 -8.98 -13.55
CA LYS A 321 -19.40 -9.81 -12.90
C LYS A 321 -18.96 -10.22 -11.49
N ALA A 322 -18.51 -9.27 -10.69
CA ALA A 322 -17.97 -9.51 -9.36
C ALA A 322 -18.48 -8.45 -8.37
N HIS A 323 -18.22 -8.67 -7.07
CA HIS A 323 -18.47 -7.64 -6.07
C HIS A 323 -17.40 -6.54 -6.21
N ILE A 324 -17.77 -5.40 -6.79
CA ILE A 324 -16.88 -4.24 -7.01
C ILE A 324 -17.49 -3.01 -6.34
N ASN A 325 -16.97 -2.66 -5.16
CA ASN A 325 -17.37 -1.40 -4.52
C ASN A 325 -16.57 -0.26 -5.15
N VAL A 326 -17.24 0.83 -5.52
CA VAL A 326 -16.58 2.04 -6.04
C VAL A 326 -17.05 3.23 -5.23
N GLU A 327 -16.11 3.89 -4.57
CA GLU A 327 -16.37 4.99 -3.66
C GLU A 327 -15.64 6.27 -4.11
N TYR A 328 -16.34 7.39 -4.21
CA TYR A 328 -15.74 8.70 -4.43
C TYR A 328 -15.09 9.22 -3.15
N CYS A 329 -13.82 9.59 -3.25
CA CYS A 329 -13.01 10.00 -2.12
C CYS A 329 -13.08 11.51 -1.90
N ASN A 330 -14.10 12.02 -1.21
CA ASN A 330 -14.29 13.47 -1.08
C ASN A 330 -13.45 14.15 0.03
N SER A 331 -12.94 13.40 1.02
CA SER A 331 -12.33 13.97 2.23
C SER A 331 -10.93 13.44 2.54
N VAL A 332 -10.09 14.29 3.14
CA VAL A 332 -8.79 13.91 3.72
C VAL A 332 -8.97 12.87 4.84
N LYS A 333 -10.11 12.87 5.55
CA LYS A 333 -10.43 11.82 6.53
C LYS A 333 -10.52 10.43 5.90
N SER A 334 -10.97 10.36 4.64
CA SER A 334 -10.99 9.12 3.87
C SER A 334 -9.57 8.62 3.57
N ILE A 335 -8.57 9.51 3.45
CA ILE A 335 -7.17 9.12 3.24
C ILE A 335 -6.66 8.25 4.38
N LYS A 336 -6.86 8.65 5.65
CA LYS A 336 -6.46 7.84 6.82
C LYS A 336 -7.12 6.47 6.83
N TYR A 337 -8.42 6.42 6.50
CA TYR A 337 -9.17 5.17 6.43
C TYR A 337 -8.66 4.28 5.30
N ILE A 338 -8.48 4.82 4.09
CA ILE A 338 -8.07 4.04 2.93
C ILE A 338 -6.62 3.58 3.06
N TYR A 339 -5.75 4.41 3.62
CA TYR A 339 -4.37 4.06 3.94
C TYR A 339 -4.29 2.86 4.89
N LYS A 340 -5.20 2.75 5.86
CA LYS A 340 -5.30 1.56 6.72
C LYS A 340 -5.53 0.29 5.89
N TYR A 341 -6.35 0.33 4.86
CA TYR A 341 -6.67 -0.85 4.03
C TYR A 341 -5.57 -1.15 3.00
N VAL A 342 -4.91 -0.12 2.49
CA VAL A 342 -3.78 -0.27 1.56
C VAL A 342 -2.52 -0.78 2.29
N ASN A 343 -2.31 -0.39 3.54
CA ASN A 343 -1.12 -0.77 4.32
C ASN A 343 -1.41 -1.81 5.43
N LYS A 344 -2.54 -2.52 5.37
CA LYS A 344 -2.83 -3.60 6.33
C LYS A 344 -1.90 -4.78 6.07
N GLY A 345 -1.14 -5.19 7.10
CA GLY A 345 -0.33 -6.42 7.07
C GLY A 345 -1.17 -7.70 7.17
N SER A 346 -0.52 -8.87 7.09
CA SER A 346 -1.19 -10.17 7.31
C SER A 346 -1.86 -10.21 8.69
N ASP A 347 -2.95 -10.99 8.82
CA ASP A 347 -3.61 -11.19 10.12
C ASP A 347 -2.64 -11.88 11.11
N MET A 348 -2.59 -11.39 12.34
CA MET A 348 -1.74 -11.89 13.42
C MET A 348 -2.59 -12.37 14.60
N ALA A 349 -2.24 -13.51 15.21
CA ALA A 349 -2.65 -13.86 16.58
C ALA A 349 -1.42 -13.97 17.47
N VAL A 350 -1.46 -13.29 18.60
CA VAL A 350 -0.41 -13.40 19.62
C VAL A 350 -0.68 -14.67 20.45
N PHE A 351 0.22 -15.65 20.37
CA PHE A 351 0.27 -16.77 21.31
C PHE A 351 1.71 -16.96 21.78
N GLY A 352 1.92 -16.99 23.09
CA GLY A 352 3.25 -17.10 23.69
C GLY A 352 3.77 -18.53 23.63
N VAL A 353 4.72 -18.81 22.73
CA VAL A 353 5.51 -20.05 22.74
C VAL A 353 6.98 -19.66 22.61
N GLY A 354 7.63 -19.34 23.73
CA GLY A 354 9.05 -19.02 23.76
C GLY A 354 9.49 -18.24 25.00
N ASN A 355 10.69 -18.57 25.48
CA ASN A 355 11.33 -17.98 26.65
C ASN A 355 11.56 -16.47 26.43
N VAL A 356 11.03 -15.62 27.32
CA VAL A 356 10.98 -14.14 27.23
C VAL A 356 12.37 -13.47 27.21
N ALA A 357 13.44 -14.26 27.34
CA ALA A 357 14.82 -13.80 27.46
C ALA A 357 15.68 -13.90 26.17
N ALA A 358 15.13 -14.39 25.05
CA ALA A 358 15.88 -14.40 23.78
C ALA A 358 15.76 -13.03 23.07
N PRO A 359 16.86 -12.41 22.59
CA PRO A 359 16.77 -11.15 21.86
C PRO A 359 15.90 -11.35 20.61
N LEU A 360 14.79 -10.62 20.54
CA LEU A 360 13.87 -10.66 19.40
C LEU A 360 14.56 -10.06 18.17
N ASP A 361 14.92 -10.91 17.20
CA ASP A 361 15.27 -10.45 15.86
C ASP A 361 14.02 -10.27 14.99
N GLU A 362 14.12 -9.48 13.91
CA GLU A 362 12.95 -9.16 13.07
C GLU A 362 12.38 -10.38 12.36
N ILE A 363 13.21 -11.41 12.11
CA ILE A 363 12.73 -12.68 11.55
C ILE A 363 11.80 -13.35 12.54
N ASN A 364 12.19 -13.41 13.81
CA ASN A 364 11.35 -13.94 14.87
C ASN A 364 10.08 -13.09 15.02
N GLN A 365 10.16 -11.76 15.01
CA GLN A 365 8.97 -10.88 15.03
C GLN A 365 8.03 -11.09 13.83
N TYR A 366 8.58 -11.27 12.63
CA TYR A 366 7.80 -11.55 11.43
C TYR A 366 7.12 -12.92 11.46
N GLN A 367 7.76 -13.90 12.09
CA GLN A 367 7.20 -15.25 12.28
C GLN A 367 6.23 -15.34 13.47
N LEU A 368 6.39 -14.48 14.48
CA LEU A 368 5.59 -14.49 15.70
C LEU A 368 4.13 -14.19 15.40
N GLY A 369 3.29 -15.23 15.50
CA GLY A 369 1.84 -15.09 15.46
C GLY A 369 1.24 -14.83 14.08
N ARG A 370 2.03 -14.88 12.99
CA ARG A 370 1.52 -14.69 11.63
C ARG A 370 0.78 -15.95 11.13
N TYR A 371 -0.43 -15.78 10.63
CA TYR A 371 -1.14 -16.84 9.92
C TYR A 371 -0.73 -16.87 8.44
N ILE A 372 -0.59 -18.08 7.90
CA ILE A 372 -0.39 -18.32 6.47
C ILE A 372 -1.66 -18.97 5.94
N SER A 373 -2.34 -18.33 4.99
CA SER A 373 -3.45 -18.93 4.26
C SER A 373 -2.97 -19.59 2.97
N SER A 374 -3.67 -20.62 2.51
CA SER A 374 -3.38 -21.26 1.21
C SER A 374 -3.58 -20.30 0.02
N ASN A 375 -4.41 -19.27 0.17
CA ASN A 375 -4.56 -18.20 -0.81
C ASN A 375 -3.30 -17.32 -0.90
N GLU A 376 -2.77 -16.88 0.24
CA GLU A 376 -1.55 -16.07 0.33
C GLU A 376 -0.32 -16.82 -0.20
N ALA A 377 -0.18 -18.10 0.18
CA ALA A 377 0.90 -18.98 -0.26
C ALA A 377 0.98 -19.13 -1.80
N ASN A 378 -0.17 -19.09 -2.49
CA ASN A 378 -0.24 -19.14 -3.94
C ASN A 378 0.05 -17.78 -4.63
N GLY A 379 -0.07 -16.67 -3.89
CA GLY A 379 0.05 -15.29 -4.40
C GLY A 379 1.45 -14.68 -4.32
N GLN A 380 2.30 -15.12 -3.37
CA GLN A 380 3.59 -14.49 -3.09
C GLN A 380 4.75 -15.15 -3.86
N ARG A 381 5.38 -14.40 -4.78
CA ARG A 381 6.62 -14.78 -5.46
C ARG A 381 7.64 -13.64 -5.37
N VAL A 382 8.72 -13.87 -4.64
CA VAL A 382 9.93 -13.03 -4.66
C VAL A 382 11.07 -13.86 -5.25
N TYR A 383 11.86 -13.24 -6.13
CA TYR A 383 13.02 -13.85 -6.79
C TYR A 383 14.30 -13.19 -6.28
N PHE A 384 15.34 -13.99 -6.10
CA PHE A 384 16.72 -13.53 -5.89
C PHE A 384 17.59 -14.18 -6.98
N THR A 385 18.46 -13.42 -7.62
CA THR A 385 19.50 -13.92 -8.54
C THR A 385 20.86 -13.89 -7.85
N ALA A 386 21.84 -14.64 -8.37
CA ALA A 386 23.16 -14.82 -7.77
C ALA A 386 24.16 -13.67 -8.09
N ASP A 387 23.76 -12.71 -8.93
CA ASP A 387 24.69 -11.79 -9.61
C ASP A 387 25.04 -10.52 -8.82
N ASN A 388 24.50 -10.34 -7.61
CA ASN A 388 24.49 -9.07 -6.89
C ASN A 388 25.35 -9.02 -5.62
N VAL A 389 26.23 -9.99 -5.37
CA VAL A 389 26.85 -10.13 -4.03
C VAL A 389 28.35 -9.80 -3.97
N ARG A 390 29.18 -10.27 -4.91
CA ARG A 390 30.65 -10.24 -4.71
C ARG A 390 31.39 -8.93 -5.00
N ALA A 391 30.74 -7.90 -5.54
CA ALA A 391 31.37 -6.61 -5.84
C ALA A 391 31.16 -5.53 -4.76
N ARG A 392 30.32 -5.78 -3.75
CA ARG A 392 29.76 -4.74 -2.86
C ARG A 392 30.42 -4.57 -1.49
N ALA A 393 31.34 -5.45 -1.11
CA ALA A 393 31.88 -5.50 0.26
C ALA A 393 33.13 -4.65 0.50
N LEU A 394 33.81 -4.19 -0.57
CA LEU A 394 35.13 -3.54 -0.45
C LEU A 394 35.10 -2.01 -0.66
N VAL A 395 34.02 -1.46 -1.21
CA VAL A 395 33.81 -0.01 -1.40
C VAL A 395 32.31 0.29 -1.20
N PRO A 396 31.90 1.09 -0.21
CA PRO A 396 30.49 1.46 -0.07
C PRO A 396 30.05 2.25 -1.33
N PRO A 397 28.96 1.85 -2.01
CA PRO A 397 28.55 2.49 -3.25
C PRO A 397 28.03 3.90 -3.01
N ALA A 398 28.21 4.79 -3.99
CA ALA A 398 27.55 6.10 -3.96
C ALA A 398 26.04 5.93 -3.77
N THR A 399 25.51 6.59 -2.75
CA THR A 399 24.06 6.70 -2.50
C THR A 399 23.45 7.69 -3.47
N THR A 400 22.13 7.66 -3.65
CA THR A 400 21.42 8.67 -4.46
C THR A 400 21.65 10.08 -3.93
N LEU A 401 21.84 10.27 -2.62
CA LEU A 401 22.13 11.58 -2.04
C LEU A 401 23.55 12.07 -2.34
N THR A 402 24.55 11.21 -2.18
CA THR A 402 25.95 11.58 -2.51
C THR A 402 26.16 11.77 -4.01
N ALA A 403 25.44 11.00 -4.83
CA ALA A 403 25.42 11.20 -6.28
C ALA A 403 24.69 12.48 -6.68
N PHE A 404 23.67 12.91 -5.92
CA PHE A 404 23.05 14.22 -6.12
C PHE A 404 24.03 15.36 -5.88
N TYR A 405 24.86 15.29 -4.83
CA TYR A 405 25.90 16.29 -4.61
C TYR A 405 26.91 16.35 -5.77
N SER A 406 27.32 15.19 -6.29
CA SER A 406 28.21 15.13 -7.45
C SER A 406 27.53 15.73 -8.69
N LEU A 407 26.26 15.40 -8.91
CA LEU A 407 25.46 15.99 -10.00
C LEU A 407 25.37 17.52 -9.87
N CYS A 408 25.15 18.06 -8.68
CA CYS A 408 25.16 19.49 -8.43
C CYS A 408 26.54 20.12 -8.66
N GLN A 409 27.64 19.40 -8.50
CA GLN A 409 28.97 19.95 -8.83
C GLN A 409 29.14 20.13 -10.34
N ASP A 410 28.66 19.15 -11.11
CA ASP A 410 28.91 19.05 -12.55
C ASP A 410 27.86 19.75 -13.42
N ASP A 411 26.62 19.89 -12.93
CA ASP A 411 25.47 20.39 -13.70
C ASP A 411 24.83 21.64 -13.08
N LEU A 412 24.85 22.75 -13.81
CA LEU A 412 24.26 24.03 -13.37
C LEU A 412 22.73 23.97 -13.20
N PHE A 413 22.03 23.18 -14.01
CA PHE A 413 20.59 22.99 -13.84
C PHE A 413 20.31 22.19 -12.56
N ALA A 414 21.08 21.16 -12.27
CA ALA A 414 20.93 20.39 -11.02
C ALA A 414 21.10 21.26 -9.77
N LYS A 415 21.96 22.30 -9.81
CA LYS A 415 22.09 23.28 -8.73
C LYS A 415 20.81 24.07 -8.44
N THR A 416 19.89 24.12 -9.40
CA THR A 416 18.60 24.79 -9.20
C THR A 416 17.57 23.91 -8.50
N LEU A 417 17.83 22.61 -8.31
CA LEU A 417 16.84 21.64 -7.84
C LEU A 417 16.93 21.36 -6.34
N LEU A 418 15.78 21.12 -5.71
CA LEU A 418 15.70 20.41 -4.43
C LEU A 418 15.95 18.91 -4.66
N TYR A 419 16.40 18.20 -3.62
CA TYR A 419 16.64 16.75 -3.73
C TYR A 419 15.37 15.97 -4.15
N SER A 420 14.18 16.39 -3.71
CA SER A 420 12.89 15.80 -4.12
C SER A 420 12.54 16.02 -5.59
N GLU A 421 13.13 17.03 -6.25
CA GLU A 421 12.84 17.40 -7.63
C GLU A 421 13.76 16.68 -8.62
N VAL A 422 14.90 16.15 -8.16
CA VAL A 422 15.90 15.46 -9.00
C VAL A 422 15.28 14.36 -9.84
N PRO A 423 14.43 13.45 -9.31
CA PRO A 423 13.88 12.35 -10.11
C PRO A 423 13.01 12.81 -11.28
N LYS A 424 12.47 14.04 -11.21
CA LYS A 424 11.70 14.63 -12.31
C LYS A 424 12.56 14.83 -13.55
N PHE A 425 13.83 15.20 -13.39
CA PHE A 425 14.72 15.57 -14.50
C PHE A 425 15.86 14.57 -14.73
N TYR A 426 16.16 13.75 -13.72
CA TYR A 426 17.25 12.79 -13.76
C TYR A 426 16.81 11.41 -13.27
N THR A 427 17.21 10.36 -13.98
CA THR A 427 16.96 8.97 -13.61
C THR A 427 18.20 8.34 -12.98
N TRP A 428 18.01 7.67 -11.84
CA TRP A 428 19.09 6.93 -11.18
C TRP A 428 19.48 5.68 -11.96
N ASN A 429 20.75 5.57 -12.35
CA ASN A 429 21.30 4.35 -12.94
C ASN A 429 21.96 3.50 -11.85
N ALA A 430 21.31 2.38 -11.50
CA ALA A 430 21.76 1.51 -10.42
C ALA A 430 23.10 0.80 -10.72
N SER A 431 23.47 0.65 -11.99
CA SER A 431 24.72 0.02 -12.45
C SER A 431 25.90 0.98 -12.39
N THR A 432 25.73 2.21 -12.88
CA THR A 432 26.79 3.24 -12.90
C THR A 432 26.84 4.06 -11.62
N LYS A 433 25.81 3.98 -10.76
CA LYS A 433 25.66 4.78 -9.53
C LYS A 433 25.68 6.29 -9.78
N SER A 434 25.10 6.69 -10.92
CA SER A 434 25.03 8.09 -11.36
C SER A 434 23.61 8.46 -11.77
N PHE A 435 23.34 9.76 -11.78
CA PHE A 435 22.14 10.32 -12.39
C PHE A 435 22.37 10.57 -13.87
N ASN A 436 21.45 10.09 -14.70
CA ASN A 436 21.40 10.37 -16.13
C ASN A 436 20.19 11.26 -16.41
N VAL A 437 20.23 12.09 -17.45
CA VAL A 437 19.05 12.90 -17.85
C VAL A 437 17.85 11.98 -18.11
N ALA A 438 16.68 12.36 -17.62
CA ALA A 438 15.46 11.59 -17.75
C ALA A 438 15.05 11.38 -19.22
N ASN A 439 14.41 10.25 -19.49
CA ASN A 439 13.88 9.94 -20.83
C ASN A 439 12.84 10.98 -21.26
N LYS A 440 12.81 11.30 -22.56
CA LYS A 440 12.04 12.41 -23.15
C LYS A 440 10.53 12.29 -22.89
N VAL A 441 9.98 13.07 -21.96
CA VAL A 441 8.52 13.26 -21.83
C VAL A 441 8.13 14.68 -22.23
N LYS A 442 8.70 15.71 -21.57
CA LYS A 442 8.47 17.12 -21.94
C LYS A 442 9.78 17.91 -21.93
N ALA A 443 10.07 18.66 -23.00
CA ALA A 443 11.26 19.50 -23.06
C ALA A 443 11.18 20.62 -22.01
N VAL A 444 12.30 20.87 -21.33
CA VAL A 444 12.40 21.97 -20.37
C VAL A 444 12.71 23.25 -21.14
N GLU A 445 11.84 24.26 -20.96
CA GLU A 445 11.98 25.55 -21.63
C GLU A 445 13.32 26.20 -21.26
N GLY A 446 14.04 26.69 -22.27
CA GLY A 446 15.37 27.28 -22.10
C GLY A 446 16.55 26.30 -21.95
N HIS A 447 16.34 24.98 -21.98
CA HIS A 447 17.42 23.98 -21.82
C HIS A 447 17.45 22.94 -22.95
N THR A 448 18.52 22.96 -23.75
CA THR A 448 18.73 21.99 -24.83
C THR A 448 19.04 20.61 -24.25
N ASN A 449 18.33 19.56 -24.72
CA ASN A 449 18.48 18.16 -24.27
C ASN A 449 18.07 17.83 -22.83
N LEU A 450 17.38 18.74 -22.13
CA LEU A 450 16.81 18.47 -20.81
C LEU A 450 15.30 18.20 -20.92
N TYR A 451 14.85 17.14 -20.25
CA TYR A 451 13.45 16.73 -20.26
C TYR A 451 12.96 16.49 -18.84
N SER A 452 11.71 16.88 -18.56
CA SER A 452 11.02 16.54 -17.32
C SER A 452 10.14 15.32 -17.54
N SER A 453 10.08 14.44 -16.55
CA SER A 453 9.18 13.29 -16.44
C SER A 453 8.13 13.53 -15.34
N ASP A 454 7.21 12.58 -15.16
CA ASP A 454 6.22 12.58 -14.06
C ASP A 454 6.72 11.86 -12.79
N ALA A 455 8.02 11.53 -12.73
CA ALA A 455 8.60 10.86 -11.57
C ALA A 455 8.61 11.77 -10.33
N LEU A 456 8.29 11.18 -9.18
CA LEU A 456 8.28 11.86 -7.88
C LEU A 456 9.49 11.45 -7.04
N GLY A 457 10.17 12.42 -6.45
CA GLY A 457 11.23 12.15 -5.49
C GLY A 457 10.69 11.77 -4.11
N ARG A 458 11.07 10.57 -3.66
CA ARG A 458 10.75 10.08 -2.31
C ARG A 458 11.76 10.61 -1.31
N LEU A 459 11.29 11.37 -0.33
CA LEU A 459 12.05 11.74 0.87
C LEU A 459 11.34 11.12 2.08
N TYR A 460 12.03 10.19 2.75
CA TYR A 460 11.49 9.49 3.90
C TYR A 460 10.97 10.46 4.97
N THR A 461 9.81 10.17 5.56
CA THR A 461 9.39 10.87 6.77
C THR A 461 10.28 10.40 7.92
N VAL A 462 10.89 11.35 8.63
CA VAL A 462 11.76 11.09 9.77
C VAL A 462 11.08 11.63 11.01
N HIS A 463 11.04 10.83 12.08
CA HIS A 463 10.49 11.26 13.36
C HIS A 463 11.43 12.29 14.02
N PRO A 464 10.92 13.36 14.69
CA PRO A 464 11.75 14.36 15.35
C PRO A 464 12.78 13.81 16.34
N ASN A 465 12.48 12.67 17.00
CA ASN A 465 13.42 11.97 17.89
C ASN A 465 14.70 11.51 17.18
N ASN A 466 14.68 11.29 15.86
CA ASN A 466 15.89 11.08 15.06
C ASN A 466 16.40 12.44 14.58
N THR A 467 16.93 13.22 15.53
CA THR A 467 17.29 14.64 15.38
C THR A 467 18.14 14.90 14.14
N GLU A 468 19.28 14.23 14.00
CA GLU A 468 20.21 14.41 12.86
C GLU A 468 19.52 14.20 11.50
N CYS A 469 18.81 13.08 11.32
CA CYS A 469 18.14 12.79 10.06
C CYS A 469 16.91 13.69 9.82
N PHE A 470 16.23 14.12 10.88
CA PHE A 470 15.10 15.04 10.80
C PHE A 470 15.53 16.41 10.29
N TYR A 471 16.59 16.99 10.88
CA TYR A 471 17.11 18.28 10.44
C TYR A 471 17.78 18.19 9.07
N LEU A 472 18.52 17.12 8.76
CA LEU A 472 19.05 16.88 7.42
C LEU A 472 17.91 16.86 6.38
N ARG A 473 16.80 16.17 6.68
CA ARG A 473 15.62 16.16 5.82
C ARG A 473 15.02 17.55 5.65
N LEU A 474 14.90 18.34 6.72
CA LEU A 474 14.41 19.73 6.65
C LEU A 474 15.29 20.58 5.72
N LEU A 475 16.60 20.42 5.77
CA LEU A 475 17.50 21.13 4.87
C LEU A 475 17.34 20.65 3.42
N LEU A 476 17.24 19.33 3.18
CA LEU A 476 17.06 18.77 1.83
C LEU A 476 15.76 19.17 1.12
N ILE A 477 14.73 19.56 1.88
CA ILE A 477 13.46 20.06 1.31
C ILE A 477 13.45 21.58 1.10
N ASN A 478 14.43 22.31 1.64
CA ASN A 478 14.48 23.78 1.59
C ASN A 478 15.70 24.34 0.84
N ILE A 479 16.81 23.60 0.79
CA ILE A 479 18.07 24.02 0.15
C ILE A 479 18.19 23.41 -1.23
N ARG A 480 18.36 24.27 -2.24
CA ARG A 480 18.56 23.89 -3.64
C ARG A 480 20.04 23.68 -3.94
N GLY A 481 20.33 22.65 -4.72
CA GLY A 481 21.64 22.42 -5.31
C GLY A 481 22.85 22.21 -4.39
N PRO A 482 22.72 21.64 -3.17
CA PRO A 482 23.87 21.47 -2.31
C PRO A 482 24.93 20.58 -2.97
N ILE A 483 26.20 20.97 -2.88
CA ILE A 483 27.32 20.21 -3.45
C ILE A 483 28.03 19.31 -2.43
N SER A 484 27.64 19.36 -1.15
CA SER A 484 28.14 18.49 -0.09
C SER A 484 27.29 18.61 1.19
N PHE A 485 27.55 17.74 2.17
CA PHE A 485 26.98 17.88 3.53
C PHE A 485 27.45 19.15 4.26
N GLN A 486 28.64 19.65 3.91
CA GLN A 486 29.17 20.92 4.43
C GLN A 486 28.35 22.08 3.89
N ASP A 487 28.07 22.05 2.58
CA ASP A 487 27.32 23.06 1.86
C ASP A 487 25.87 23.17 2.39
N LEU A 488 25.23 22.04 2.68
CA LEU A 488 23.91 22.00 3.35
C LEU A 488 23.85 22.72 4.70
N ARG A 489 24.98 22.83 5.41
CA ARG A 489 25.08 23.52 6.70
C ARG A 489 25.65 24.92 6.56
N THR A 490 25.98 25.38 5.36
CA THR A 490 26.47 26.72 5.13
C THR A 490 25.30 27.66 4.90
N VAL A 491 25.05 28.57 5.85
CA VAL A 491 23.99 29.57 5.77
C VAL A 491 24.65 30.95 5.73
N ASN A 492 24.30 31.80 4.76
CA ASN A 492 24.89 33.13 4.57
C ASN A 492 26.43 33.13 4.51
N GLY A 493 27.03 32.08 3.93
CA GLY A 493 28.49 31.94 3.82
C GLY A 493 29.20 31.49 5.11
N GLN A 494 28.47 31.24 6.20
CA GLN A 494 29.01 30.67 7.45
C GLN A 494 28.60 29.22 7.61
N LEU A 495 29.58 28.38 7.99
CA LEU A 495 29.34 26.97 8.25
C LEU A 495 28.78 26.76 9.66
N CYS A 496 27.54 26.28 9.76
CA CYS A 496 26.96 25.85 11.02
C CYS A 496 27.57 24.53 11.51
N ALA A 497 27.73 24.40 12.83
CA ALA A 497 28.32 23.22 13.45
C ALA A 497 27.40 21.99 13.32
N THR A 498 26.09 22.18 13.28
CA THR A 498 25.08 21.11 13.23
C THR A 498 23.97 21.42 12.23
N TYR A 499 23.25 20.39 11.77
CA TYR A 499 22.03 20.58 10.96
C TYR A 499 20.93 21.36 11.69
N PRO A 500 20.63 21.10 12.98
CA PRO A 500 19.66 21.93 13.71
C PRO A 500 20.01 23.42 13.72
N GLN A 501 21.29 23.76 13.93
CA GLN A 501 21.73 25.16 13.88
C GLN A 501 21.50 25.77 12.49
N ALA A 502 21.81 25.06 11.41
CA ALA A 502 21.52 25.52 10.06
C ALA A 502 20.01 25.73 9.82
N CYS A 503 19.16 24.84 10.35
CA CYS A 503 17.70 25.00 10.27
C CYS A 503 17.20 26.23 11.05
N GLN A 504 17.80 26.54 12.21
CA GLN A 504 17.48 27.73 13.01
C GLN A 504 17.84 29.02 12.25
N GLU A 505 19.05 29.11 11.71
CA GLU A 505 19.52 30.26 10.92
C GLU A 505 18.66 30.49 9.66
N LEU A 506 18.12 29.41 9.08
CA LEU A 506 17.19 29.47 7.95
C LEU A 506 15.73 29.73 8.35
N ASN A 507 15.44 29.92 9.65
CA ASN A 507 14.08 30.07 10.19
C ASN A 507 13.13 28.93 9.79
N LEU A 508 13.65 27.71 9.68
CA LEU A 508 12.87 26.51 9.35
C LEU A 508 12.24 25.85 10.58
N LEU A 509 12.61 26.32 11.77
CA LEU A 509 12.06 25.90 13.05
C LEU A 509 11.26 27.05 13.62
N GLU A 510 10.08 26.74 14.18
CA GLU A 510 9.42 27.68 15.08
C GLU A 510 10.36 27.93 16.25
N ASN A 511 10.78 29.18 16.38
CA ASN A 511 11.71 29.60 17.42
C ASN A 511 10.89 30.09 18.61
N ASP A 512 10.90 29.31 19.69
CA ASP A 512 10.25 29.68 20.94
C ASP A 512 10.88 30.92 21.60
N ALA A 513 12.03 31.41 21.12
CA ALA A 513 12.70 32.60 21.66
C ALA A 513 11.80 33.85 21.66
N HIS A 514 10.88 33.98 20.69
CA HIS A 514 9.91 35.07 20.70
C HIS A 514 8.88 34.92 21.83
N TRP A 515 8.48 33.70 22.15
CA TRP A 515 7.59 33.38 23.28
C TRP A 515 8.30 33.52 24.61
N ASP A 516 9.56 33.08 24.70
CA ASP A 516 10.41 33.25 25.87
C ASP A 516 10.68 34.74 26.16
N THR A 517 10.96 35.52 25.12
CA THR A 517 11.14 36.98 25.24
C THR A 517 9.82 37.66 25.61
N ALA A 518 8.69 37.26 25.01
CA ALA A 518 7.38 37.80 25.36
C ALA A 518 6.95 37.46 26.79
N LEU A 519 7.27 36.26 27.29
CA LEU A 519 7.01 35.85 28.67
C LEU A 519 7.96 36.55 29.65
N ALA A 520 9.24 36.73 29.28
CA ALA A 520 10.20 37.50 30.06
C ALA A 520 9.79 38.97 30.18
N ASP A 521 9.39 39.63 29.10
CA ASP A 521 8.89 41.01 29.12
C ASP A 521 7.57 41.14 29.89
N ALA A 522 6.65 40.19 29.71
CA ALA A 522 5.40 40.16 30.48
C ALA A 522 5.64 39.94 31.97
N SER A 523 6.67 39.18 32.36
CA SER A 523 7.03 38.98 33.77
C SER A 523 7.47 40.27 34.47
N ASN A 524 8.02 41.22 33.71
CA ASN A 524 8.49 42.50 34.25
C ASN A 524 7.37 43.55 34.38
N THR A 525 6.24 43.37 33.68
CA THR A 525 5.24 44.44 33.49
C THR A 525 3.79 44.02 33.76
N ALA A 526 3.46 42.73 33.68
CA ALA A 526 2.08 42.23 33.72
C ALA A 526 1.75 41.52 35.05
N ARG A 527 0.46 41.46 35.38
CA ARG A 527 -0.02 40.78 36.60
C ARG A 527 -0.05 39.25 36.41
N PRO A 528 0.06 38.44 37.48
CA PRO A 528 0.11 36.97 37.39
C PRO A 528 -1.06 36.30 36.65
N GLN A 529 -2.22 36.95 36.58
CA GLN A 529 -3.38 36.46 35.84
C GLN A 529 -3.22 36.66 34.32
N GLN A 530 -2.64 37.80 33.91
CA GLN A 530 -2.37 38.13 32.51
C GLN A 530 -1.23 37.28 31.94
N ILE A 531 -0.20 36.98 32.75
CA ILE A 531 0.88 36.07 32.36
C ILE A 531 0.34 34.65 32.12
N ARG A 532 -0.56 34.15 32.98
CA ARG A 532 -1.21 32.84 32.78
C ARG A 532 -2.08 32.79 31.53
N THR A 533 -2.80 33.86 31.23
CA THR A 533 -3.58 33.97 29.98
C THR A 533 -2.67 34.01 28.76
N LEU A 534 -1.58 34.78 28.81
CA LEU A 534 -0.58 34.84 27.73
C LEU A 534 0.06 33.47 27.48
N PHE A 535 0.44 32.75 28.54
CA PHE A 535 0.97 31.39 28.44
C PHE A 535 -0.03 30.39 27.85
N ALA A 536 -1.31 30.48 28.24
CA ALA A 536 -2.35 29.64 27.67
C ALA A 536 -2.59 29.93 26.18
N ILE A 537 -2.49 31.20 25.76
CA ILE A 537 -2.58 31.59 24.34
C ILE A 537 -1.40 30.99 23.56
N ILE A 538 -0.17 31.13 24.08
CA ILE A 538 1.06 30.60 23.46
C ILE A 538 0.98 29.08 23.25
N LEU A 539 0.44 28.32 24.20
CA LEU A 539 0.26 26.86 24.09
C LEU A 539 -0.82 26.42 23.08
N THR A 540 -1.65 27.34 22.62
CA THR A 540 -2.78 27.06 21.70
C THR A 540 -2.57 27.59 20.29
N THR A 541 -1.56 28.44 20.09
CA THR A 541 -0.95 28.78 18.79
C THR A 541 0.02 27.70 18.37
#